data_AF-A0A258QT16-F1
#
_entry.id   AF-A0A258QT16-F1
#
_cell.length_a   1.000
_cell.length_b   1.000
_cell.length_c   1.000
_cell.angle_alpha   90.00
_cell.angle_beta   90.00
_cell.angle_gamma   90.00
#
_symmetry.space_group_name_H-M   'P 1'
#
loop_
_entity.id
_entity.type
_entity.pdbx_description
1 polymer ?
#
loop_
_entity_poly.entity_id
_entity_poly.type
_entity_poly.pdbx_seq_one_letter_code
_entity_poly.pdbx_strand_id
1 'polypeptide(L)'
;WKFLRNTPDYEFVDWNFGTTTEEDYAWSVNALHQVGHEIYIADFTHLGVYACRILVPGMSEIYPVEELEFENNSVGNRVRPALSRLPDLTDDECADLLDLIDELELADDRLVTVLIGLAPDPESPWTDIRVGEIKLLLALAIGDDEAILEGCTWIAQYGQRSEARLKVYRCIADLVQLADPSQFEPALALLYGRETLQHAFSLFNQDKRFFGLSALGNNFEGSAIHQRLLEAYRKVRG
;
A
#
# COMPACT_ATOMS: atom_id res chain seq x y z
N TRP A 1 -7.66 -31.79 4.54
CA TRP A 1 -8.08 -33.15 4.97
C TRP A 1 -7.53 -34.29 4.12
N LYS A 2 -7.49 -34.22 2.77
CA LYS A 2 -6.92 -35.31 1.94
C LYS A 2 -5.48 -35.71 2.32
N PHE A 3 -4.65 -34.73 2.66
CA PHE A 3 -3.29 -34.94 3.18
C PHE A 3 -3.22 -35.86 4.43
N LEU A 4 -4.30 -35.94 5.21
CA LEU A 4 -4.36 -36.68 6.48
C LEU A 4 -5.05 -38.05 6.36
N ARG A 5 -5.29 -38.53 5.13
CA ARG A 5 -5.94 -39.82 4.91
C ARG A 5 -4.99 -40.99 5.24
N ASN A 6 -5.54 -42.12 5.66
CA ASN A 6 -4.74 -43.28 6.10
C ASN A 6 -3.92 -43.96 4.98
N THR A 7 -4.30 -43.76 3.72
CA THR A 7 -3.59 -44.32 2.56
C THR A 7 -2.81 -43.19 1.87
N PRO A 8 -1.47 -43.22 1.79
CA PRO A 8 -0.74 -42.13 1.14
C PRO A 8 -0.96 -42.13 -0.39
N ASP A 9 -0.67 -41.02 -1.07
CA ASP A 9 -0.66 -40.96 -2.54
C ASP A 9 0.61 -41.62 -3.13
N TYR A 10 1.69 -41.67 -2.36
CA TYR A 10 2.97 -42.28 -2.71
C TYR A 10 3.47 -43.15 -1.54
N GLU A 11 4.14 -44.26 -1.83
CA GLU A 11 4.77 -45.08 -0.78
C GLU A 11 5.91 -44.32 -0.10
N PHE A 12 6.18 -44.66 1.16
CA PHE A 12 7.33 -44.11 1.87
C PHE A 12 8.63 -44.58 1.23
N VAL A 13 9.56 -43.65 1.03
CA VAL A 13 10.92 -43.91 0.58
C VAL A 13 11.87 -43.23 1.57
N ASP A 14 12.79 -44.01 2.13
CA ASP A 14 13.89 -43.51 2.97
C ASP A 14 15.01 -42.96 2.07
N TRP A 15 14.75 -41.81 1.46
CA TRP A 15 15.62 -41.24 0.42
C TRP A 15 16.91 -40.67 1.02
N ASN A 16 18.01 -40.81 0.27
CA ASN A 16 19.29 -40.19 0.56
C ASN A 16 19.96 -39.83 -0.78
N PHE A 17 20.30 -38.55 -0.97
CA PHE A 17 20.81 -38.01 -2.23
C PHE A 17 22.28 -37.61 -2.18
N GLY A 18 22.87 -37.52 -0.98
CA GLY A 18 24.23 -37.06 -0.78
C GLY A 18 24.66 -37.10 0.68
N THR A 19 25.97 -37.06 0.91
CA THR A 19 26.59 -37.00 2.24
C THR A 19 27.49 -35.77 2.41
N THR A 20 27.65 -34.99 1.35
CA THR A 20 28.42 -33.75 1.29
C THR A 20 27.64 -32.68 0.53
N THR A 21 27.99 -31.41 0.76
CA THR A 21 27.34 -30.28 0.07
C THR A 21 27.55 -30.31 -1.45
N GLU A 22 28.66 -30.88 -1.92
CA GLU A 22 28.95 -31.01 -3.36
C GLU A 22 28.05 -32.07 -4.01
N GLU A 23 27.85 -33.20 -3.33
CA GLU A 23 26.93 -34.25 -3.78
C GLU A 23 25.47 -33.75 -3.80
N ASP A 24 25.03 -33.05 -2.75
CA ASP A 24 23.68 -32.47 -2.67
C ASP A 24 23.43 -31.43 -3.78
N TYR A 25 24.42 -30.58 -4.06
CA TYR A 25 24.35 -29.61 -5.15
C TYR A 25 24.24 -30.30 -6.51
N ALA A 26 25.14 -31.26 -6.79
CA ALA A 26 25.15 -31.97 -8.06
C ALA A 26 23.85 -32.75 -8.28
N TRP A 27 23.33 -33.40 -7.24
CA TRP A 27 22.06 -34.12 -7.32
C TRP A 27 20.91 -33.15 -7.64
N SER A 28 20.80 -32.03 -6.91
CA SER A 28 19.72 -31.06 -7.09
C SER A 28 19.71 -30.44 -8.48
N VAL A 29 20.88 -30.03 -8.98
CA VAL A 29 21.04 -29.48 -10.34
C VAL A 29 20.66 -30.52 -11.39
N ASN A 30 21.14 -31.75 -11.26
CA ASN A 30 20.83 -32.83 -12.19
C ASN A 30 19.33 -33.17 -12.19
N ALA A 31 18.68 -33.19 -11.02
CA ALA A 31 17.25 -33.46 -10.91
C ALA A 31 16.42 -32.40 -11.65
N LEU A 32 16.77 -31.12 -11.51
CA LEU A 32 16.10 -30.02 -12.21
C LEU A 32 16.30 -30.09 -13.73
N HIS A 33 17.53 -30.35 -14.19
CA HIS A 33 17.79 -30.51 -15.62
C HIS A 33 17.07 -31.74 -16.20
N GLN A 34 16.95 -32.84 -15.46
CA GLN A 34 16.24 -34.04 -15.91
C GLN A 34 14.75 -33.80 -16.16
N VAL A 35 14.13 -32.88 -15.41
CA VAL A 35 12.73 -32.47 -15.63
C VAL A 35 12.61 -31.26 -16.58
N GLY A 36 13.72 -30.79 -17.16
CA GLY A 36 13.74 -29.77 -18.19
C GLY A 36 13.74 -28.31 -17.71
N HIS A 37 14.08 -28.05 -16.45
CA HIS A 37 14.20 -26.68 -15.94
C HIS A 37 15.63 -26.15 -16.10
N GLU A 38 15.74 -24.91 -16.57
CA GLU A 38 16.99 -24.14 -16.54
C GLU A 38 17.19 -23.48 -15.17
N ILE A 39 18.44 -23.31 -14.76
CA ILE A 39 18.81 -22.74 -13.46
C ILE A 39 19.65 -21.48 -13.66
N TYR A 40 19.22 -20.37 -13.06
CA TYR A 40 19.94 -19.09 -13.09
C TYR A 40 20.43 -18.77 -11.69
N ILE A 41 21.73 -18.58 -11.52
CA ILE A 41 22.37 -18.33 -10.23
C ILE A 41 23.11 -17.00 -10.30
N ALA A 42 22.85 -16.13 -9.32
CA ALA A 42 23.64 -14.94 -9.07
C ALA A 42 24.36 -15.08 -7.72
N ASP A 43 25.68 -15.00 -7.74
CA ASP A 43 26.53 -15.11 -6.55
C ASP A 43 26.92 -13.74 -5.99
N PHE A 44 26.87 -13.61 -4.66
CA PHE A 44 27.15 -12.39 -3.93
C PHE A 44 28.16 -12.67 -2.82
N THR A 45 29.35 -12.06 -2.94
CA THR A 45 30.44 -12.20 -1.95
C THR A 45 30.89 -10.86 -1.35
N HIS A 46 30.30 -9.75 -1.81
CA HIS A 46 30.73 -8.38 -1.53
C HIS A 46 30.66 -7.98 -0.03
N LEU A 47 29.91 -8.71 0.80
CA LEU A 47 29.82 -8.48 2.25
C LEU A 47 30.68 -9.43 3.09
N GLY A 48 31.63 -10.15 2.46
CA GLY A 48 32.55 -11.07 3.16
C GLY A 48 31.93 -12.41 3.56
N VAL A 49 30.71 -12.69 3.14
CA VAL A 49 30.01 -13.97 3.29
C VAL A 49 29.40 -14.35 1.94
N TYR A 50 29.41 -15.63 1.59
CA TYR A 50 28.77 -16.13 0.38
C TYR A 50 27.25 -16.14 0.53
N ALA A 51 26.57 -15.51 -0.41
CA ALA A 51 25.14 -15.61 -0.62
C ALA A 51 24.87 -15.84 -2.11
N CYS A 52 23.74 -16.46 -2.45
CA CYS A 52 23.30 -16.58 -3.84
C CYS A 52 21.79 -16.31 -3.96
N ARG A 53 21.36 -15.94 -5.17
CA ARG A 53 19.94 -15.91 -5.55
C ARG A 53 19.77 -16.85 -6.74
N ILE A 54 18.93 -17.86 -6.55
CA ILE A 54 18.65 -18.90 -7.55
C ILE A 54 17.25 -18.68 -8.10
N LEU A 55 17.11 -18.68 -9.42
CA LEU A 55 15.83 -18.65 -10.13
C LEU A 55 15.74 -19.88 -11.03
N VAL A 56 14.62 -20.58 -10.94
CA VAL A 56 14.27 -21.77 -11.74
C VAL A 56 12.88 -21.51 -12.34
N PRO A 57 12.79 -21.05 -13.59
CA PRO A 57 11.52 -20.77 -14.24
C PRO A 57 10.63 -22.02 -14.35
N GLY A 58 9.36 -21.88 -13.99
CA GLY A 58 8.36 -22.94 -13.89
C GLY A 58 8.41 -23.75 -12.59
N MET A 59 9.17 -23.33 -11.58
CA MET A 59 9.32 -24.05 -10.31
C MET A 59 9.57 -23.15 -9.10
N SER A 60 10.36 -22.09 -9.25
CA SER A 60 10.74 -21.19 -8.13
C SER A 60 9.83 -19.98 -7.96
N GLU A 61 8.86 -19.80 -8.85
CA GLU A 61 7.87 -18.73 -8.81
C GLU A 61 7.02 -18.83 -7.54
N ILE A 62 6.94 -17.71 -6.83
CA ILE A 62 5.98 -17.53 -5.73
C ILE A 62 4.65 -16.97 -6.26
N TYR A 63 4.73 -16.19 -7.33
CA TYR A 63 3.61 -15.51 -7.96
C TYR A 63 3.49 -15.92 -9.43
N PRO A 64 2.27 -16.10 -9.95
CA PRO A 64 2.04 -16.32 -11.38
C PRO A 64 2.61 -15.17 -12.23
N VAL A 65 2.99 -15.48 -13.47
CA VAL A 65 3.56 -14.48 -14.39
C VAL A 65 2.55 -13.38 -14.73
N GLU A 66 1.26 -13.71 -14.70
CA GLU A 66 0.14 -12.81 -14.96
C GLU A 66 0.10 -11.65 -13.95
N GLU A 67 0.62 -11.84 -12.74
CA GLU A 67 0.73 -10.75 -11.76
C GLU A 67 1.65 -9.60 -12.22
N LEU A 68 2.53 -9.82 -13.20
CA LEU A 68 3.30 -8.74 -13.81
C LEU A 68 2.45 -7.74 -14.58
N GLU A 69 1.29 -8.15 -15.06
CA GLU A 69 0.32 -7.30 -15.77
C GLU A 69 -0.67 -6.68 -14.77
N PHE A 70 -1.24 -7.49 -13.89
CA PHE A 70 -2.36 -7.06 -13.04
C PHE A 70 -1.94 -6.53 -11.66
N GLU A 71 -0.82 -6.98 -11.10
CA GLU A 71 -0.37 -6.66 -9.74
C GLU A 71 1.06 -6.07 -9.72
N ASN A 72 1.40 -5.33 -10.78
CA ASN A 72 2.73 -4.77 -10.92
C ASN A 72 3.00 -3.66 -9.90
N ASN A 73 3.88 -3.94 -8.93
CA ASN A 73 4.25 -2.98 -7.90
C ASN A 73 4.91 -1.69 -8.42
N SER A 74 5.36 -1.65 -9.68
CA SER A 74 5.88 -0.43 -10.29
C SER A 74 4.81 0.60 -10.66
N VAL A 75 3.52 0.22 -10.69
CA VAL A 75 2.42 1.15 -10.99
C VAL A 75 2.42 2.37 -10.06
N GLY A 76 2.82 2.16 -8.80
CA GLY A 76 2.95 3.21 -7.80
C GLY A 76 3.98 4.29 -8.12
N ASN A 77 4.94 4.03 -9.02
CA ASN A 77 5.89 5.05 -9.46
C ASN A 77 5.23 6.22 -10.18
N ARG A 78 4.05 6.02 -10.80
CA ARG A 78 3.30 7.09 -11.49
C ARG A 78 2.67 8.08 -10.52
N VAL A 79 2.18 7.61 -9.37
CA VAL A 79 1.50 8.45 -8.37
C VAL A 79 2.43 8.94 -7.24
N ARG A 80 3.56 8.25 -7.02
CA ARG A 80 4.53 8.59 -5.96
C ARG A 80 4.95 10.07 -5.94
N PRO A 81 5.31 10.72 -7.07
CA PRO A 81 5.78 12.11 -7.05
C PRO A 81 4.75 13.10 -6.52
N ALA A 82 3.46 12.85 -6.76
CA ALA A 82 2.38 13.70 -6.24
C ALA A 82 2.10 13.34 -4.77
N LEU A 83 1.97 12.05 -4.45
CA LEU A 83 1.72 11.58 -3.08
C LEU A 83 2.83 11.99 -2.08
N SER A 84 4.09 12.06 -2.53
CA SER A 84 5.20 12.47 -1.65
C SER A 84 5.11 13.92 -1.18
N ARG A 85 4.39 14.77 -1.92
CA ARG A 85 4.18 16.19 -1.59
C ARG A 85 2.69 16.53 -1.50
N LEU A 86 1.87 15.56 -1.13
CA LEU A 86 0.41 15.66 -1.17
C LEU A 86 -0.14 16.98 -0.58
N PRO A 87 0.32 17.47 0.59
CA PRO A 87 -0.16 18.75 1.13
C PRO A 87 0.17 20.00 0.32
N ASP A 88 1.16 19.92 -0.57
CA ASP A 88 1.65 21.02 -1.38
C ASP A 88 1.02 21.03 -2.79
N LEU A 89 0.13 20.08 -3.10
CA LEU A 89 -0.53 20.02 -4.40
C LEU A 89 -1.51 21.18 -4.57
N THR A 90 -1.47 21.81 -5.74
CA THR A 90 -2.53 22.72 -6.21
C THR A 90 -3.82 21.96 -6.49
N ASP A 91 -4.92 22.69 -6.69
CA ASP A 91 -6.23 22.07 -6.97
C ASP A 91 -6.20 21.30 -8.30
N ASP A 92 -5.56 21.86 -9.33
CA ASP A 92 -5.35 21.20 -10.63
C ASP A 92 -4.53 19.91 -10.46
N GLU A 93 -3.44 19.95 -9.67
CA GLU A 93 -2.63 18.75 -9.40
C GLU A 93 -3.37 17.69 -8.57
N CYS A 94 -4.37 18.09 -7.78
CA CYS A 94 -5.23 17.16 -7.07
C CYS A 94 -6.23 16.47 -7.99
N ALA A 95 -6.83 17.22 -8.91
CA ALA A 95 -7.69 16.66 -9.94
C ALA A 95 -6.91 15.68 -10.83
N ASP A 96 -5.74 16.09 -11.32
CA ASP A 96 -4.86 15.23 -12.12
C ASP A 96 -4.45 13.94 -11.39
N LEU A 97 -4.17 14.02 -10.08
CA LEU A 97 -3.84 12.83 -9.29
C LEU A 97 -5.05 11.91 -9.08
N LEU A 98 -6.24 12.47 -8.86
CA LEU A 98 -7.47 11.69 -8.70
C LEU A 98 -7.80 10.95 -10.00
N ASP A 99 -7.79 11.66 -11.14
CA ASP A 99 -7.99 11.07 -12.46
C ASP A 99 -6.95 9.99 -12.75
N LEU A 100 -5.67 10.24 -12.43
CA LEU A 100 -4.61 9.24 -12.62
C LEU A 100 -4.82 7.99 -11.75
N ILE A 101 -5.33 8.13 -10.53
CA ILE A 101 -5.64 6.98 -9.66
C ILE A 101 -6.74 6.11 -10.29
N ASP A 102 -7.76 6.75 -10.87
CA ASP A 102 -8.89 6.09 -11.52
C ASP A 102 -8.50 5.46 -12.86
N GLU A 103 -7.71 6.15 -13.68
CA GLU A 103 -7.13 5.60 -14.93
C GLU A 103 -6.25 4.36 -14.69
N LEU A 104 -5.59 4.31 -13.53
CA LEU A 104 -4.75 3.18 -13.13
C LEU A 104 -5.55 2.03 -12.50
N GLU A 105 -6.86 2.20 -12.32
CA GLU A 105 -7.75 1.24 -11.68
C GLU A 105 -7.21 0.74 -10.32
N LEU A 106 -6.62 1.65 -9.54
CA LEU A 106 -6.01 1.28 -8.26
C LEU A 106 -7.10 0.86 -7.27
N ALA A 107 -7.02 -0.37 -6.79
CA ALA A 107 -7.96 -0.87 -5.77
C ALA A 107 -7.98 0.05 -4.54
N ASP A 108 -9.17 0.51 -4.17
CA ASP A 108 -9.36 1.46 -3.07
C ASP A 108 -8.84 0.94 -1.73
N ASP A 109 -8.86 -0.38 -1.51
CA ASP A 109 -8.36 -0.99 -0.30
C ASP A 109 -6.85 -1.20 -0.30
N ARG A 110 -6.12 -0.87 -1.37
CA ARG A 110 -4.67 -0.97 -1.39
C ARG A 110 -4.03 0.00 -0.40
N LEU A 111 -3.05 -0.47 0.37
CA LEU A 111 -2.24 0.37 1.24
C LEU A 111 -1.33 1.28 0.42
N VAL A 112 -1.41 2.58 0.68
CA VAL A 112 -0.59 3.59 0.00
C VAL A 112 0.89 3.39 0.31
N THR A 113 1.23 2.99 1.54
CA THR A 113 2.61 2.71 1.95
C THR A 113 3.26 1.62 1.11
N VAL A 114 2.51 0.55 0.81
CA VAL A 114 2.96 -0.52 -0.08
C VAL A 114 3.05 -0.02 -1.52
N LEU A 115 2.02 0.69 -1.99
CA LEU A 115 1.96 1.25 -3.35
C LEU A 115 3.17 2.14 -3.67
N ILE A 116 3.52 3.07 -2.78
CA ILE A 116 4.62 4.01 -3.01
C ILE A 116 5.95 3.56 -2.41
N GLY A 117 6.02 2.40 -1.75
CA GLY A 117 7.25 1.91 -1.09
C GLY A 117 7.72 2.77 0.08
N LEU A 118 6.78 3.35 0.84
CA LEU A 118 7.06 4.09 2.06
C LEU A 118 7.24 3.13 3.24
N ALA A 119 8.23 3.41 4.08
CA ALA A 119 8.41 2.73 5.37
C ALA A 119 7.97 3.72 6.47
N PRO A 120 6.69 3.75 6.86
CA PRO A 120 6.14 4.81 7.71
C PRO A 120 6.63 4.70 9.16
N ASP A 121 6.58 5.82 9.89
CA ASP A 121 6.72 5.80 11.35
C ASP A 121 5.46 5.18 11.97
N PRO A 122 5.53 4.34 13.03
CA PRO A 122 4.38 3.55 13.51
C PRO A 122 3.10 4.36 13.77
N GLU A 123 3.22 5.53 14.38
CA GLU A 123 2.08 6.41 14.73
C GLU A 123 1.75 7.43 13.62
N SER A 124 2.36 7.30 12.44
CA SER A 124 2.10 8.21 11.33
C SER A 124 0.70 7.99 10.76
N PRO A 125 -0.03 9.05 10.38
CA PRO A 125 -1.29 8.91 9.65
C PRO A 125 -1.12 8.22 8.29
N TRP A 126 0.11 8.13 7.78
CA TRP A 126 0.44 7.38 6.57
C TRP A 126 0.44 5.86 6.78
N THR A 127 0.58 5.35 8.01
CA THR A 127 0.81 3.90 8.27
C THR A 127 -0.26 3.02 7.64
N ASP A 128 -1.53 3.37 7.86
CA ASP A 128 -2.65 2.56 7.42
C ASP A 128 -3.38 3.14 6.21
N ILE A 129 -2.96 4.30 5.67
CA ILE A 129 -3.75 4.99 4.65
C ILE A 129 -3.92 4.16 3.38
N ARG A 130 -5.16 4.14 2.88
CA ARG A 130 -5.58 3.37 1.71
C ARG A 130 -5.94 4.30 0.55
N VAL A 131 -5.89 3.76 -0.66
CA VAL A 131 -6.17 4.52 -1.90
C VAL A 131 -7.54 5.20 -1.86
N GLY A 132 -8.59 4.51 -1.40
CA GLY A 132 -9.94 5.08 -1.33
C GLY A 132 -10.04 6.29 -0.38
N GLU A 133 -9.24 6.31 0.70
CA GLU A 133 -9.17 7.48 1.57
C GLU A 133 -8.39 8.63 0.93
N ILE A 134 -7.34 8.35 0.15
CA ILE A 134 -6.66 9.38 -0.65
C ILE A 134 -7.63 10.00 -1.66
N LYS A 135 -8.43 9.20 -2.37
CA LYS A 135 -9.45 9.69 -3.30
C LYS A 135 -10.42 10.65 -2.61
N LEU A 136 -10.94 10.28 -1.44
CA LEU A 136 -11.81 11.17 -0.65
C LEU A 136 -11.10 12.47 -0.25
N LEU A 137 -9.84 12.40 0.18
CA LEU A 137 -9.09 13.59 0.59
C LEU A 137 -8.77 14.51 -0.60
N LEU A 138 -8.56 13.95 -1.80
CA LEU A 138 -8.41 14.71 -3.04
C LEU A 138 -9.74 15.36 -3.44
N ALA A 139 -10.85 14.62 -3.38
CA ALA A 139 -12.19 15.14 -3.65
C ALA A 139 -12.55 16.31 -2.71
N LEU A 140 -12.25 16.17 -1.41
CA LEU A 140 -12.39 17.26 -0.43
C LEU A 140 -11.54 18.47 -0.78
N ALA A 141 -10.30 18.25 -1.22
CA ALA A 141 -9.40 19.33 -1.59
C ALA A 141 -9.89 20.14 -2.80
N ILE A 142 -10.55 19.52 -3.77
CA ILE A 142 -11.07 20.18 -4.98
C ILE A 142 -12.55 20.57 -4.88
N GLY A 143 -13.25 20.14 -3.82
CA GLY A 143 -14.67 20.46 -3.61
C GLY A 143 -15.61 19.69 -4.55
N ASP A 144 -15.27 18.46 -4.90
CA ASP A 144 -16.12 17.60 -5.71
C ASP A 144 -17.12 16.84 -4.83
N ASP A 145 -18.33 17.39 -4.68
CA ASP A 145 -19.38 16.85 -3.83
C ASP A 145 -19.78 15.40 -4.19
N GLU A 146 -19.75 15.02 -5.47
CA GLU A 146 -20.11 13.67 -5.92
C GLU A 146 -19.04 12.66 -5.47
N ALA A 147 -17.76 12.97 -5.75
CA ALA A 147 -16.64 12.14 -5.34
C ALA A 147 -16.46 12.10 -3.82
N ILE A 148 -16.79 13.19 -3.10
CA ILE A 148 -16.80 13.20 -1.63
C ILE A 148 -17.84 12.20 -1.09
N LEU A 149 -19.05 12.17 -1.62
CA LEU A 149 -20.10 11.24 -1.17
C LEU A 149 -19.73 9.79 -1.47
N GLU A 150 -19.15 9.52 -2.64
CA GLU A 150 -18.65 8.19 -2.99
C GLU A 150 -17.57 7.72 -2.00
N GLY A 151 -16.54 8.56 -1.78
CA GLY A 151 -15.46 8.26 -0.86
C GLY A 151 -15.94 8.09 0.59
N CYS A 152 -16.85 8.93 1.06
CA CYS A 152 -17.48 8.78 2.38
C CYS A 152 -18.27 7.47 2.50
N THR A 153 -18.97 7.06 1.44
CA THR A 153 -19.70 5.79 1.40
C THR A 153 -18.75 4.61 1.49
N TRP A 154 -17.66 4.63 0.72
CA TRP A 154 -16.62 3.60 0.76
C TRP A 154 -15.99 3.49 2.16
N ILE A 155 -15.62 4.63 2.78
CA ILE A 155 -15.07 4.64 4.15
C ILE A 155 -16.08 4.09 5.16
N ALA A 156 -17.38 4.40 5.03
CA ALA A 156 -18.40 3.88 5.94
C ALA A 156 -18.54 2.35 5.86
N GLN A 157 -18.30 1.76 4.68
CA GLN A 157 -18.38 0.31 4.45
C GLN A 157 -17.10 -0.42 4.87
N TYR A 158 -15.92 0.09 4.49
CA TYR A 158 -14.64 -0.59 4.70
C TYR A 158 -13.98 -0.24 6.04
N GLY A 159 -14.15 1.00 6.50
CA GLY A 159 -14.14 1.41 7.91
C GLY A 159 -12.94 1.08 8.80
N GLN A 160 -11.75 0.80 8.26
CA GLN A 160 -10.55 0.49 9.07
C GLN A 160 -9.84 1.76 9.58
N ARG A 161 -10.56 2.62 10.29
CA ARG A 161 -10.04 3.85 10.92
C ARG A 161 -10.51 3.95 12.37
N SER A 162 -9.88 4.84 13.13
CA SER A 162 -10.36 5.17 14.48
C SER A 162 -11.79 5.71 14.43
N GLU A 163 -12.56 5.46 15.50
CA GLU A 163 -13.94 5.91 15.60
C GLU A 163 -14.07 7.43 15.41
N ALA A 164 -13.12 8.20 15.96
CA ALA A 164 -13.06 9.65 15.80
C ALA A 164 -12.93 10.07 14.33
N ARG A 165 -12.08 9.41 13.56
CA ARG A 165 -11.87 9.71 12.13
C ARG A 165 -13.10 9.33 11.30
N LEU A 166 -13.70 8.17 11.57
CA LEU A 166 -14.97 7.76 10.94
C LEU A 166 -16.12 8.71 11.29
N LYS A 167 -16.12 9.30 12.48
CA LYS A 167 -17.13 10.27 12.89
C LYS A 167 -17.02 11.58 12.10
N VAL A 168 -15.81 12.04 11.80
CA VAL A 168 -15.58 13.22 10.94
C VAL A 168 -16.09 12.96 9.52
N TYR A 169 -15.77 11.81 8.91
CA TYR A 169 -16.26 11.51 7.55
C TYR A 169 -17.79 11.35 7.47
N ARG A 170 -18.42 10.80 8.52
CA ARG A 170 -19.89 10.79 8.63
C ARG A 170 -20.47 12.19 8.70
N CYS A 171 -19.83 13.10 9.46
CA CYS A 171 -20.24 14.50 9.51
C CYS A 171 -20.08 15.17 8.13
N ILE A 172 -18.98 14.91 7.41
CA ILE A 172 -18.76 15.43 6.05
C ILE A 172 -19.85 14.95 5.09
N ALA A 173 -20.19 13.65 5.12
CA ALA A 173 -21.25 13.10 4.28
C ALA A 173 -22.60 13.80 4.49
N ASP A 174 -22.93 14.14 5.74
CA ASP A 174 -24.13 14.92 6.06
C ASP A 174 -24.01 16.38 5.58
N LEU A 175 -22.84 17.02 5.74
CA LEU A 175 -22.61 18.40 5.30
C LEU A 175 -22.83 18.56 3.79
N VAL A 176 -22.30 17.65 2.98
CA VAL A 176 -22.42 17.69 1.50
C VAL A 176 -23.88 17.63 1.04
N GLN A 177 -24.74 16.94 1.79
CA GLN A 177 -26.16 16.79 1.44
C GLN A 177 -27.02 17.99 1.84
N LEU A 178 -26.47 18.95 2.60
CA LEU A 178 -27.18 20.12 3.07
C LEU A 178 -26.94 21.31 2.12
N ALA A 179 -28.02 21.89 1.60
CA ALA A 179 -27.93 23.08 0.74
C ALA A 179 -27.35 24.32 1.46
N ASP A 180 -27.57 24.44 2.77
CA ASP A 180 -26.95 25.47 3.62
C ASP A 180 -26.62 24.86 4.99
N PRO A 181 -25.42 24.26 5.15
CA PRO A 181 -25.03 23.59 6.39
C PRO A 181 -25.01 24.52 7.61
N SER A 182 -24.84 25.83 7.41
CA SER A 182 -24.75 26.80 8.51
C SER A 182 -26.04 26.90 9.33
N GLN A 183 -27.20 26.65 8.71
CA GLN A 183 -28.51 26.66 9.39
C GLN A 183 -28.71 25.47 10.33
N PHE A 184 -27.96 24.38 10.10
CA PHE A 184 -28.07 23.14 10.86
C PHE A 184 -26.97 23.00 11.92
N GLU A 185 -26.09 23.99 12.07
CA GLU A 185 -24.95 23.96 13.00
C GLU A 185 -25.34 23.50 14.42
N PRO A 186 -26.40 24.04 15.07
CA PRO A 186 -26.74 23.61 16.43
C PRO A 186 -27.12 22.13 16.51
N ALA A 187 -27.81 21.61 15.49
CA ALA A 187 -28.23 20.22 15.43
C ALA A 187 -27.05 19.29 15.13
N LEU A 188 -26.20 19.66 14.17
CA LEU A 188 -24.98 18.93 13.83
C LEU A 188 -24.00 18.89 15.02
N ALA A 189 -23.92 19.98 15.80
CA ALA A 189 -23.08 20.03 16.99
C ALA A 189 -23.56 19.10 18.10
N LEU A 190 -24.88 18.89 18.22
CA LEU A 190 -25.46 17.90 19.13
C LEU A 190 -25.20 16.46 18.66
N LEU A 191 -25.26 16.21 17.35
CA LEU A 191 -25.07 14.88 16.76
C LEU A 191 -23.59 14.44 16.78
N TYR A 192 -22.70 15.32 16.33
CA TYR A 192 -21.29 14.99 16.14
C TYR A 192 -20.37 15.49 17.25
N GLY A 193 -20.78 16.50 18.01
CA GLY A 193 -19.92 17.23 18.94
C GLY A 193 -19.20 18.39 18.24
N ARG A 194 -18.97 19.47 18.99
CA ARG A 194 -18.41 20.74 18.46
C ARG A 194 -17.06 20.56 17.77
N GLU A 195 -16.15 19.77 18.36
CA GLU A 195 -14.81 19.55 17.82
C GLU A 195 -14.85 18.79 16.47
N THR A 196 -15.64 17.71 16.39
CA THR A 196 -15.82 16.94 15.16
C THR A 196 -16.45 17.79 14.06
N LEU A 197 -17.50 18.55 14.40
CA LEU A 197 -18.16 19.44 13.45
C LEU A 197 -17.21 20.51 12.92
N GLN A 198 -16.44 21.16 13.79
CA GLN A 198 -15.46 22.16 13.39
C GLN A 198 -14.39 21.57 12.46
N HIS A 199 -13.93 20.36 12.74
CA HIS A 199 -12.95 19.68 11.89
C HIS A 199 -13.55 19.32 10.53
N ALA A 200 -14.76 18.76 10.51
CA ALA A 200 -15.48 18.43 9.28
C ALA A 200 -15.70 19.67 8.41
N PHE A 201 -16.14 20.79 8.99
CA PHE A 201 -16.25 22.07 8.28
C PHE A 201 -14.92 22.56 7.73
N SER A 202 -13.83 22.44 8.49
CA SER A 202 -12.52 22.88 8.02
C SER A 202 -12.03 22.07 6.81
N LEU A 203 -12.36 20.78 6.76
CA LEU A 203 -12.04 19.92 5.61
C LEU A 203 -12.97 20.21 4.43
N PHE A 204 -14.28 20.33 4.69
CA PHE A 204 -15.30 20.58 3.68
C PHE A 204 -15.14 21.94 2.99
N ASN A 205 -14.81 23.00 3.74
CA ASN A 205 -14.52 24.33 3.20
C ASN A 205 -13.08 24.49 2.70
N GLN A 206 -12.29 23.42 2.66
CA GLN A 206 -10.89 23.39 2.23
C GLN A 206 -9.90 24.25 3.06
N ASP A 207 -10.33 24.80 4.21
CA ASP A 207 -9.45 25.51 5.16
C ASP A 207 -8.30 24.63 5.68
N LYS A 208 -8.56 23.33 5.78
CA LYS A 208 -7.57 22.28 6.05
C LYS A 208 -7.69 21.22 4.98
N ARG A 209 -6.56 20.71 4.51
CA ARG A 209 -6.51 19.64 3.51
C ARG A 209 -5.84 18.39 4.07
N PHE A 210 -6.17 17.24 3.48
CA PHE A 210 -5.50 15.95 3.70
C PHE A 210 -5.49 15.39 5.14
N PHE A 211 -6.41 15.86 5.99
CA PHE A 211 -6.74 15.30 7.31
C PHE A 211 -5.54 14.70 8.08
N GLY A 212 -4.54 15.54 8.34
CA GLY A 212 -3.39 15.21 9.18
C GLY A 212 -2.20 14.58 8.45
N LEU A 213 -2.29 14.30 7.15
CA LEU A 213 -1.15 13.84 6.36
C LEU A 213 -0.12 14.96 6.21
N SER A 214 1.13 14.66 6.57
CA SER A 214 2.28 15.54 6.36
C SER A 214 2.94 15.24 5.02
N ALA A 215 3.65 16.23 4.45
CA ALA A 215 4.49 16.00 3.29
C ALA A 215 5.57 14.96 3.62
N LEU A 216 5.80 14.03 2.70
CA LEU A 216 6.83 13.01 2.85
C LEU A 216 8.16 13.50 2.30
N GLY A 217 8.17 14.32 1.26
CA GLY A 217 9.39 14.72 0.56
C GLY A 217 9.86 13.66 -0.45
N ASN A 218 10.73 14.06 -1.37
CA ASN A 218 11.13 13.25 -2.53
C ASN A 218 11.85 11.95 -2.15
N ASN A 219 12.52 11.91 -0.99
CA ASN A 219 13.14 10.69 -0.45
C ASN A 219 12.47 10.24 0.85
N PHE A 220 11.22 10.64 1.06
CA PHE A 220 10.45 10.36 2.26
C PHE A 220 11.15 10.84 3.55
N GLU A 221 11.72 12.05 3.51
CA GLU A 221 12.29 12.76 4.66
C GLU A 221 11.30 12.92 5.82
N GLY A 222 10.00 12.95 5.53
CA GLY A 222 8.90 12.96 6.49
C GLY A 222 8.70 11.65 7.27
N SER A 223 9.51 10.61 7.03
CA SER A 223 9.54 9.40 7.85
C SER A 223 10.94 9.08 8.35
N ALA A 224 11.10 9.05 9.68
CA ALA A 224 12.35 8.71 10.33
C ALA A 224 12.75 7.24 10.08
N ILE A 225 11.79 6.33 10.06
CA ILE A 225 12.01 4.92 9.73
C ILE A 225 12.52 4.77 8.28
N HIS A 226 11.92 5.48 7.32
CA HIS A 226 12.41 5.44 5.95
C HIS A 226 13.83 6.01 5.82
N GLN A 227 14.17 7.09 6.53
CA GLN A 227 15.54 7.60 6.53
C GLN A 227 16.55 6.59 7.08
N ARG A 228 16.21 5.86 8.15
CA ARG A 228 17.05 4.77 8.69
C ARG A 228 17.23 3.62 7.71
N LEU A 229 16.19 3.30 6.92
CA LEU A 229 16.28 2.32 5.84
C LEU A 229 17.30 2.78 4.77
N LEU A 230 17.24 4.04 4.35
CA LEU A 230 18.19 4.60 3.39
C LEU A 230 19.62 4.63 3.95
N GLU A 231 19.81 4.95 5.23
CA GLU A 231 21.11 4.87 5.89
C GLU A 231 21.68 3.45 5.94
N ALA A 232 20.84 2.46 6.23
CA ALA A 232 21.24 1.05 6.18
C ALA A 232 21.62 0.64 4.76
N TYR A 233 20.83 1.05 3.77
CA TYR A 233 21.10 0.75 2.36
C TYR A 233 22.42 1.37 1.87
N ARG A 234 22.77 2.58 2.32
CA ARG A 234 24.06 3.21 1.98
C ARG A 234 25.27 2.38 2.44
N LYS A 235 25.15 1.59 3.52
CA LYS A 235 26.25 0.75 4.03
C LYS A 235 26.56 -0.43 3.11
N VAL A 236 25.57 -0.91 2.35
CA VAL A 236 25.72 -2.08 1.46
C VAL A 236 25.92 -1.69 -0.01
N ARG A 237 25.81 -0.40 -0.34
CA ARG A 237 26.06 0.14 -1.69
C ARG A 237 27.53 0.53 -1.93
N GLY A 238 28.30 0.71 -0.85
CA GLY A 238 29.69 1.17 -0.88
C GLY A 238 30.69 0.09 -1.23
#